data_AF-E6LF70-F1
#
_entry.id   AF-E6LF70-F1
#
_cell.length_a   1.000
_cell.length_b   1.000
_cell.length_c   1.000
_cell.angle_alpha   90.00
_cell.angle_beta   90.00
_cell.angle_gamma   90.00
#
_symmetry.space_group_name_H-M   'P 1'
#
loop_
_entity.id
_entity.type
_entity.pdbx_description
1 polymer ?
#
loop_
_entity_poly.entity_id
_entity_poly.type
_entity_poly.pdbx_seq_one_letter_code
_entity_poly.pdbx_strand_id
1 'polypeptide(L)'
;MKKKQLAKLKQQFRPSFTDARQQLFHKMEEKAQEDYQLNLRVFLNGTEGHEMRIELLQPTERDQQIKVPLDENFTTVVKRIQNQEKGLLDRFSANLVEEVASYWIPEQTRSTPTIATTDGEKTTAFIKEIESFPKFTVKESDTSLEIYEETAKEPRLLASVSKVEENTRVIESALERKYKLKLEVIPVIDAYAAVPLAER
;
A
#
# COMPACT_ATOMS: atom_id res chain seq x y z
N MET A 1 -18.47 -27.38 -9.27
CA MET A 1 -17.19 -27.65 -9.99
C MET A 1 -16.17 -28.24 -9.03
N LYS A 2 -15.31 -29.18 -9.48
CA LYS A 2 -14.24 -29.73 -8.62
C LYS A 2 -13.17 -28.64 -8.41
N LYS A 3 -12.62 -28.50 -7.19
CA LYS A 3 -11.57 -27.48 -6.86
C LYS A 3 -10.42 -27.42 -7.87
N LYS A 4 -10.01 -28.57 -8.42
CA LYS A 4 -8.97 -28.68 -9.47
C LYS A 4 -9.35 -28.01 -10.80
N GLN A 5 -10.63 -28.03 -11.18
CA GLN A 5 -11.12 -27.39 -12.41
C GLN A 5 -11.10 -25.86 -12.26
N LEU A 6 -11.48 -25.33 -11.09
CA LEU A 6 -11.44 -23.89 -10.81
C LEU A 6 -10.00 -23.34 -10.83
N ALA A 7 -9.06 -24.07 -10.24
CA ALA A 7 -7.64 -23.68 -10.25
C ALA A 7 -7.07 -23.65 -11.69
N LYS A 8 -7.37 -24.67 -12.50
CA LYS A 8 -6.95 -24.74 -13.90
C LYS A 8 -7.57 -23.62 -14.75
N LEU A 9 -8.84 -23.29 -14.50
CA LEU A 9 -9.54 -22.19 -15.17
C LEU A 9 -8.89 -20.85 -14.83
N LYS A 10 -8.64 -20.58 -13.54
CA LYS A 10 -7.92 -19.37 -13.10
C LYS A 10 -6.54 -19.24 -13.74
N GLN A 11 -5.82 -20.35 -13.90
CA GLN A 11 -4.51 -20.34 -14.54
C GLN A 11 -4.58 -20.05 -16.05
N GLN A 12 -5.64 -20.52 -16.72
CA GLN A 12 -5.85 -20.30 -18.16
C GLN A 12 -6.22 -18.86 -18.51
N PHE A 13 -6.81 -18.11 -17.56
CA PHE A 13 -7.19 -16.70 -17.74
C PHE A 13 -6.22 -15.71 -17.09
N ARG A 14 -5.01 -16.14 -16.72
CA ARG A 14 -3.98 -15.21 -16.24
C ARG A 14 -3.50 -14.33 -17.40
N PRO A 15 -3.30 -13.03 -17.17
CA PRO A 15 -2.68 -12.17 -18.18
C PRO A 15 -1.28 -12.69 -18.55
N SER A 16 -0.84 -12.40 -19.77
CA SER A 16 0.56 -12.62 -20.12
C SER A 16 1.47 -11.64 -19.36
N PHE A 17 2.78 -11.89 -19.34
CA PHE A 17 3.73 -10.94 -18.75
C PHE A 17 3.65 -9.57 -19.46
N THR A 18 3.50 -9.59 -20.80
CA THR A 18 3.32 -8.37 -21.61
C THR A 18 2.05 -7.63 -21.22
N ASP A 19 0.93 -8.34 -21.03
CA ASP A 19 -0.34 -7.71 -20.63
C ASP A 19 -0.25 -7.14 -19.21
N ALA A 20 0.36 -7.87 -18.26
CA ALA A 20 0.54 -7.41 -16.89
C ALA A 20 1.41 -6.14 -16.84
N ARG A 21 2.47 -6.08 -17.64
CA ARG A 21 3.29 -4.88 -17.79
C ARG A 21 2.52 -3.73 -18.42
N GLN A 22 1.73 -4.00 -19.46
CA GLN A 22 0.92 -2.96 -20.09
C GLN A 22 -0.17 -2.44 -19.15
N GLN A 23 -0.77 -3.30 -18.32
CA GLN A 23 -1.70 -2.90 -17.26
C GLN A 23 -1.01 -2.01 -16.23
N LEU A 24 0.22 -2.33 -15.84
CA LEU A 24 1.03 -1.47 -14.97
C LEU A 24 1.25 -0.08 -15.58
N PHE A 25 1.63 -0.01 -16.86
CA PHE A 25 1.87 1.25 -17.54
C PHE A 25 0.61 2.12 -17.60
N HIS A 26 -0.53 1.56 -18.02
CA HIS A 26 -1.80 2.29 -18.03
C HIS A 26 -2.19 2.73 -16.62
N LYS A 27 -2.00 1.87 -15.60
CA LYS A 27 -2.32 2.23 -14.21
C LYS A 27 -1.46 3.40 -13.72
N MET A 28 -0.18 3.45 -14.12
CA MET A 28 0.67 4.60 -13.80
C MET A 28 0.16 5.89 -14.47
N GLU A 29 -0.25 5.84 -15.74
CA GLU A 29 -0.82 6.99 -16.45
C GLU A 29 -2.11 7.48 -15.77
N GLU A 30 -3.03 6.57 -15.42
CA GLU A 30 -4.26 6.88 -14.67
C GLU A 30 -3.95 7.58 -13.35
N LYS A 31 -3.09 6.98 -12.51
CA LYS A 31 -2.79 7.51 -11.18
C LYS A 31 -2.02 8.84 -11.25
N ALA A 32 -1.11 9.00 -12.20
CA ALA A 32 -0.40 10.26 -12.38
C ALA A 32 -1.38 11.40 -12.69
N GLN A 33 -2.41 11.13 -13.48
CA GLN A 33 -3.45 12.10 -13.78
C GLN A 33 -4.39 12.33 -12.58
N GLU A 34 -4.81 11.27 -11.89
CA GLU A 34 -5.73 11.35 -10.74
C GLU A 34 -5.11 12.06 -9.54
N ASP A 35 -3.89 11.63 -9.15
CA ASP A 35 -3.24 12.00 -7.89
C ASP A 35 -2.41 13.28 -8.04
N TYR A 36 -1.84 13.53 -9.23
CA TYR A 36 -0.87 14.60 -9.46
C TYR A 36 -1.21 15.52 -10.64
N GLN A 37 -2.32 15.27 -11.35
CA GLN A 37 -2.72 16.03 -12.54
C GLN A 37 -1.62 16.06 -13.61
N LEU A 38 -0.80 15.00 -13.68
CA LEU A 38 0.27 14.82 -14.65
C LEU A 38 -0.23 13.95 -15.80
N ASN A 39 -0.30 14.54 -17.00
CA ASN A 39 -0.61 13.80 -18.21
C ASN A 39 0.65 13.06 -18.72
N LEU A 40 0.80 11.80 -18.32
CA LEU A 40 1.95 10.97 -18.65
C LEU A 40 1.66 9.97 -19.77
N ARG A 41 2.72 9.56 -20.46
CA ARG A 41 2.74 8.38 -21.32
C ARG A 41 3.87 7.44 -20.92
N VAL A 42 3.56 6.16 -20.72
CA VAL A 42 4.51 5.14 -20.27
C VAL A 42 4.64 4.03 -21.31
N PHE A 43 5.86 3.78 -21.78
CA PHE A 43 6.11 2.78 -22.83
C PHE A 43 7.52 2.19 -22.75
N LEU A 44 7.78 1.11 -23.48
CA LEU A 44 9.12 0.52 -23.55
C LEU A 44 10.04 1.35 -24.43
N ASN A 45 11.30 1.45 -24.01
CA ASN A 45 12.34 2.05 -24.82
C ASN A 45 12.89 1.02 -25.84
N GLY A 46 12.58 1.21 -27.12
CA GLY A 46 13.16 0.45 -28.22
C GLY A 46 12.80 -1.04 -28.25
N THR A 47 13.50 -1.79 -29.11
CA THR A 47 13.24 -3.22 -29.37
C THR A 47 13.78 -4.15 -28.29
N GLU A 48 14.78 -3.72 -27.51
CA GLU A 48 15.36 -4.54 -26.44
C GLU A 48 14.49 -4.54 -25.17
N GLY A 49 13.68 -3.51 -24.96
CA GLY A 49 12.65 -3.50 -23.91
C GLY A 49 13.19 -3.61 -22.48
N HIS A 50 14.46 -3.26 -22.26
CA HIS A 50 15.13 -3.27 -20.95
C HIS A 50 14.95 -1.97 -20.17
N GLU A 51 14.36 -0.94 -20.78
CA GLU A 51 14.05 0.32 -20.11
C GLU A 51 12.60 0.70 -20.39
N MET A 52 11.96 1.29 -19.38
CA MET A 52 10.70 2.00 -19.49
C MET A 52 11.00 3.48 -19.69
N ARG A 53 10.30 4.09 -20.64
CA ARG A 53 10.30 5.54 -20.86
C ARG A 53 8.98 6.11 -20.34
N ILE A 54 9.10 7.20 -19.61
CA ILE A 54 7.98 7.98 -19.09
C ILE A 54 8.09 9.36 -19.69
N GLU A 55 7.06 9.79 -20.41
CA GLU A 55 7.00 11.08 -21.09
C GLU A 55 5.89 11.94 -20.49
N LEU A 56 6.23 13.17 -20.11
CA LEU A 56 5.26 14.18 -19.70
C LEU A 56 4.72 14.89 -20.93
N LEU A 57 3.41 14.77 -21.17
CA LEU A 57 2.73 15.30 -22.35
C LEU A 57 2.34 16.78 -22.24
N GLN A 58 2.90 17.49 -21.26
CA GLN A 58 2.65 18.91 -21.01
C GLN A 58 3.96 19.71 -20.97
N PRO A 59 3.91 21.03 -21.25
CA PRO A 59 5.08 21.88 -21.18
C PRO A 59 5.71 21.87 -19.79
N THR A 60 7.03 21.79 -19.73
CA THR A 60 7.81 21.84 -18.50
C THR A 60 9.17 22.47 -18.77
N GLU A 61 9.79 23.03 -17.74
CA GLU A 61 11.16 23.55 -17.80
C GLU A 61 12.21 22.45 -17.59
N ARG A 62 11.78 21.26 -17.13
CA ARG A 62 12.64 20.08 -16.95
C ARG A 62 12.62 19.20 -18.20
N ASP A 63 13.44 18.14 -18.22
CA ASP A 63 13.35 17.16 -19.30
C ASP A 63 11.95 16.54 -19.32
N GLN A 64 11.36 16.45 -20.52
CA GLN A 64 10.04 15.85 -20.69
C GLN A 64 10.04 14.33 -20.59
N GLN A 65 11.22 13.69 -20.57
CA GLN A 65 11.35 12.24 -20.65
C GLN A 65 12.28 11.71 -19.56
N ILE A 66 11.82 10.66 -18.86
CA ILE A 66 12.59 9.90 -17.87
C ILE A 66 12.79 8.48 -18.42
N LYS A 67 13.99 7.94 -18.20
CA LYS A 67 14.31 6.54 -18.49
C LYS A 67 14.47 5.78 -17.18
N VAL A 68 13.75 4.67 -17.06
CA VAL A 68 13.76 3.81 -15.88
C VAL A 68 14.20 2.41 -16.31
N PRO A 69 15.29 1.86 -15.75
CA PRO A 69 15.74 0.51 -16.07
C PRO A 69 14.73 -0.52 -15.56
N LEU A 70 14.45 -1.55 -16.39
CA LEU A 70 13.61 -2.68 -16.03
C LEU A 70 14.48 -3.84 -15.54
N ASP A 71 14.91 -3.71 -14.29
CA ASP A 71 15.78 -4.69 -13.64
C ASP A 71 15.05 -5.99 -13.24
N GLU A 72 15.79 -6.87 -12.55
CA GLU A 72 15.25 -8.14 -12.07
C GLU A 72 14.14 -7.94 -11.02
N ASN A 73 14.23 -6.88 -10.20
CA ASN A 73 13.21 -6.56 -9.20
C ASN A 73 11.90 -6.16 -9.89
N PHE A 74 11.96 -5.24 -10.87
CA PHE A 74 10.81 -4.87 -11.68
C PHE A 74 10.18 -6.09 -12.36
N THR A 75 11.01 -6.93 -12.98
CA THR A 75 10.56 -8.18 -13.62
C THR A 75 9.84 -9.10 -12.63
N THR A 76 10.35 -9.20 -11.41
CA THR A 76 9.73 -10.00 -10.34
C THR A 76 8.38 -9.44 -9.93
N VAL A 77 8.25 -8.12 -9.78
CA VAL A 77 6.98 -7.47 -9.44
C VAL A 77 5.96 -7.65 -10.57
N VAL A 78 6.34 -7.48 -11.83
CA VAL A 78 5.43 -7.72 -12.97
C VAL A 78 4.96 -9.18 -13.02
N LYS A 79 5.82 -10.15 -12.70
CA LYS A 79 5.41 -11.57 -12.57
C LYS A 79 4.40 -11.77 -11.43
N ARG A 80 4.53 -11.05 -10.32
CA ARG A 80 3.55 -11.10 -9.21
C ARG A 80 2.21 -10.46 -9.60
N ILE A 81 2.24 -9.35 -10.35
CA ILE A 81 1.04 -8.73 -10.96
C ILE A 81 0.39 -9.70 -11.94
N GLN A 82 1.19 -10.37 -12.77
CA GLN A 82 0.73 -11.40 -13.70
C GLN A 82 0.00 -12.55 -12.96
N ASN A 83 0.49 -12.90 -11.78
CA ASN A 83 -0.14 -13.90 -10.90
C ASN A 83 -1.38 -13.37 -10.15
N GLN A 84 -1.82 -12.15 -10.46
CA GLN A 84 -3.00 -11.48 -9.89
C GLN A 84 -2.91 -11.37 -8.37
N GLU A 85 -1.71 -11.04 -7.86
CA GLU A 85 -1.54 -10.73 -6.45
C GLU A 85 -2.42 -9.53 -6.06
N LYS A 86 -3.29 -9.74 -5.06
CA LYS A 86 -4.33 -8.79 -4.69
C LYS A 86 -3.71 -7.44 -4.28
N GLY A 87 -4.16 -6.37 -4.95
CA GLY A 87 -3.75 -4.99 -4.67
C GLY A 87 -2.35 -4.62 -5.13
N LEU A 88 -1.55 -5.55 -5.65
CA LEU A 88 -0.16 -5.27 -6.00
C LEU A 88 -0.03 -4.27 -7.16
N LEU A 89 -0.89 -4.40 -8.18
CA LEU A 89 -0.91 -3.47 -9.31
C LEU A 89 -1.14 -2.03 -8.84
N ASP A 90 -2.14 -1.82 -7.99
CA ASP A 90 -2.50 -0.50 -7.49
C ASP A 90 -1.39 0.09 -6.60
N ARG A 91 -0.79 -0.70 -5.71
CA ARG A 91 0.34 -0.26 -4.86
C ARG A 91 1.56 0.14 -5.69
N PHE A 92 1.98 -0.78 -6.55
CA PHE A 92 3.24 -0.63 -7.25
C PHE A 92 3.18 0.53 -8.24
N SER A 93 2.04 0.69 -8.94
CA SER A 93 1.81 1.86 -9.78
C SER A 93 1.80 3.17 -8.98
N ALA A 94 1.18 3.19 -7.79
CA ALA A 94 1.16 4.38 -6.93
C ALA A 94 2.58 4.83 -6.54
N ASN A 95 3.40 3.90 -6.05
CA ASN A 95 4.77 4.18 -5.62
C ASN A 95 5.63 4.67 -6.79
N LEU A 96 5.53 4.02 -7.94
CA LEU A 96 6.26 4.45 -9.14
C LEU A 96 5.82 5.86 -9.58
N VAL A 97 4.53 6.15 -9.55
CA VAL A 97 4.00 7.46 -9.92
C VAL A 97 4.46 8.54 -8.94
N GLU A 98 4.51 8.26 -7.64
CA GLU A 98 5.04 9.20 -6.64
C GLU A 98 6.51 9.54 -6.91
N GLU A 99 7.35 8.53 -7.14
CA GLU A 99 8.76 8.71 -7.48
C GLU A 99 8.91 9.55 -8.76
N VAL A 100 8.11 9.23 -9.78
CA VAL A 100 8.10 9.94 -11.07
C VAL A 100 7.59 11.37 -10.94
N ALA A 101 6.52 11.59 -10.18
CA ALA A 101 5.94 12.91 -9.95
C ALA A 101 6.93 13.83 -9.23
N SER A 102 7.77 13.29 -8.34
CA SER A 102 8.84 14.04 -7.66
C SER A 102 9.83 14.70 -8.63
N TYR A 103 9.97 14.15 -9.84
CA TYR A 103 10.83 14.72 -10.87
C TYR A 103 10.23 15.97 -11.53
N TRP A 104 8.90 16.15 -11.60
CA TRP A 104 8.30 17.35 -12.20
C TRP A 104 7.66 18.30 -11.19
N ILE A 105 7.23 17.79 -10.04
CA ILE A 105 6.51 18.55 -9.02
C ILE A 105 7.45 18.82 -7.83
N PRO A 106 7.77 20.09 -7.54
CA PRO A 106 8.55 20.45 -6.36
C PRO A 106 7.81 20.07 -5.08
N GLU A 107 8.55 19.65 -4.04
CA GLU A 107 7.96 19.19 -2.77
C GLU A 107 6.96 20.19 -2.16
N GLN A 108 7.18 21.49 -2.34
CA GLN A 108 6.31 22.53 -1.77
C GLN A 108 4.90 22.58 -2.37
N THR A 109 4.68 22.00 -3.56
CA THR A 109 3.37 22.00 -4.25
C THR A 109 2.74 20.61 -4.27
N ARG A 110 3.38 19.60 -3.67
CA ARG A 110 2.85 18.24 -3.60
C ARG A 110 1.74 18.24 -2.53
N SER A 111 0.49 18.40 -2.95
CA SER A 111 -0.63 17.95 -2.14
C SER A 111 -0.57 16.43 -2.20
N THR A 112 0.14 15.80 -1.26
CA THR A 112 0.23 14.33 -1.19
C THR A 112 -1.19 13.80 -1.05
N PRO A 113 -1.72 13.05 -2.02
CA PRO A 113 -2.81 12.16 -1.70
C PRO A 113 -2.22 11.15 -0.71
N THR A 114 -2.84 11.01 0.46
CA THR A 114 -2.58 9.90 1.36
C THR A 114 -2.94 8.62 0.60
N ILE A 115 -1.96 8.06 -0.12
CA ILE A 115 -2.09 6.79 -0.79
C ILE A 115 -2.20 5.76 0.33
N ALA A 116 -3.41 5.22 0.50
CA ALA A 116 -3.64 4.04 1.29
C ALA A 116 -2.88 2.88 0.62
N THR A 117 -1.63 2.70 1.02
CA THR A 117 -0.80 1.57 0.65
C THR A 117 -1.56 0.32 1.05
N THR A 118 -1.72 -0.59 0.12
CA THR A 118 -2.21 -1.94 0.39
C THR A 118 -1.14 -2.76 1.16
N ASP A 119 -0.20 -2.12 1.85
CA ASP A 119 0.54 -2.64 3.01
C ASP A 119 -0.43 -2.63 4.18
N GLY A 120 -1.40 -3.54 4.10
CA GLY A 120 -2.48 -3.53 5.05
C GLY A 120 -3.22 -4.83 5.16
N GLU A 121 -2.75 -5.95 4.60
CA GLU A 121 -3.41 -7.22 4.93
C GLU A 121 -3.24 -7.54 6.42
N LYS A 122 -2.03 -7.28 6.97
CA LYS A 122 -1.77 -7.44 8.40
C LYS A 122 -2.36 -6.29 9.21
N THR A 123 -2.29 -5.04 8.75
CA THR A 123 -2.97 -3.91 9.40
C THR A 123 -4.49 -4.07 9.42
N THR A 124 -5.11 -4.47 8.32
CA THR A 124 -6.57 -4.75 8.25
C THR A 124 -6.93 -5.95 9.11
N ALA A 125 -6.12 -7.01 9.13
CA ALA A 125 -6.34 -8.15 10.01
C ALA A 125 -6.27 -7.75 11.49
N PHE A 126 -5.27 -6.94 11.86
CA PHE A 126 -5.11 -6.38 13.20
C PHE A 126 -6.29 -5.49 13.60
N ILE A 127 -6.68 -4.54 12.75
CA ILE A 127 -7.85 -3.67 12.99
C ILE A 127 -9.09 -4.52 13.22
N LYS A 128 -9.34 -5.51 12.35
CA LYS A 128 -10.51 -6.38 12.45
C LYS A 128 -10.49 -7.23 13.73
N GLU A 129 -9.32 -7.69 14.16
CA GLU A 129 -9.17 -8.43 15.42
C GLU A 129 -9.44 -7.54 16.63
N ILE A 130 -8.93 -6.30 16.64
CA ILE A 130 -9.20 -5.33 17.70
C ILE A 130 -10.68 -4.90 17.73
N GLU A 131 -11.31 -4.67 16.58
CA GLU A 131 -12.73 -4.32 16.47
C GLU A 131 -13.67 -5.49 16.79
N SER A 132 -13.15 -6.72 16.87
CA SER A 132 -13.93 -7.86 17.36
C SER A 132 -14.22 -7.76 18.87
N PHE A 133 -13.44 -6.97 19.60
CA PHE A 133 -13.68 -6.70 21.01
C PHE A 133 -14.84 -5.70 21.18
N PRO A 134 -15.75 -5.94 22.12
CA PRO A 134 -16.93 -5.10 22.28
C PRO A 134 -16.53 -3.68 22.70
N LYS A 135 -17.07 -2.70 21.97
CA LYS A 135 -16.83 -1.26 22.17
C LYS A 135 -15.43 -0.79 21.78
N PHE A 136 -14.65 -1.59 21.07
CA PHE A 136 -13.33 -1.17 20.62
C PHE A 136 -13.42 -0.59 19.22
N THR A 137 -12.64 0.45 18.97
CA THR A 137 -12.52 1.11 17.66
C THR A 137 -11.06 1.46 17.43
N VAL A 138 -10.58 1.33 16.21
CA VAL A 138 -9.23 1.76 15.84
C VAL A 138 -9.31 3.03 15.01
N LYS A 139 -8.53 4.04 15.37
CA LYS A 139 -8.32 5.25 14.57
C LYS A 139 -6.93 5.22 13.97
N GLU A 140 -6.86 5.44 12.67
CA GLU A 140 -5.61 5.51 11.96
C GLU A 140 -5.19 6.98 11.80
N SER A 141 -3.93 7.25 12.12
CA SER A 141 -3.26 8.53 11.88
C SER A 141 -2.05 8.29 10.97
N ASP A 142 -1.46 9.37 10.47
CA ASP A 142 -0.28 9.29 9.59
C ASP A 142 0.90 8.57 10.28
N THR A 143 1.01 8.69 11.61
CA THR A 143 2.14 8.16 12.39
C THR A 143 1.83 6.93 13.22
N SER A 144 0.55 6.64 13.51
CA SER A 144 0.17 5.58 14.45
C SER A 144 -1.25 5.03 14.26
N LEU A 145 -1.46 3.81 14.76
CA LEU A 145 -2.79 3.25 15.00
C LEU A 145 -3.16 3.41 16.48
N GLU A 146 -4.30 4.03 16.74
CA GLU A 146 -4.79 4.31 18.08
C GLU A 146 -6.02 3.47 18.39
N ILE A 147 -5.99 2.75 19.51
CA ILE A 147 -7.06 1.85 19.94
C ILE A 147 -7.86 2.55 21.02
N TYR A 148 -9.16 2.70 20.79
CA TYR A 148 -10.09 3.34 21.71
C TYR A 148 -11.14 2.34 22.21
N GLU A 149 -11.63 2.60 23.42
CA GLU A 149 -12.88 2.04 23.94
C GLU A 149 -13.97 3.10 23.95
N GLU A 150 -15.09 2.82 23.30
CA GLU A 150 -16.30 3.61 23.34
C GLU A 150 -16.96 3.53 24.73
N THR A 151 -16.99 4.66 25.43
CA THR A 151 -17.69 4.80 26.71
C THR A 151 -18.86 5.76 26.59
N ALA A 152 -19.78 5.76 27.56
CA ALA A 152 -20.99 6.58 27.52
C ALA A 152 -20.74 8.10 27.56
N LYS A 153 -19.51 8.54 27.87
CA LYS A 153 -19.14 9.96 27.96
C LYS A 153 -18.22 10.38 26.82
N GLU A 154 -17.15 9.63 26.61
CA GLU A 154 -16.15 9.90 25.57
C GLU A 154 -15.33 8.64 25.24
N PRO A 155 -14.83 8.49 24.00
CA PRO A 155 -13.92 7.41 23.65
C PRO A 155 -12.64 7.51 24.48
N ARG A 156 -12.22 6.38 25.07
CA ARG A 156 -11.04 6.32 25.93
C ARG A 156 -9.89 5.64 25.21
N LEU A 157 -8.75 6.31 25.07
CA LEU A 157 -7.55 5.70 24.51
C LEU A 157 -7.06 4.55 25.39
N LEU A 158 -6.77 3.42 24.75
CA LEU A 158 -6.29 2.19 25.39
C LEU A 158 -4.86 1.85 25.00
N ALA A 159 -4.46 2.12 23.77
CA ALA A 159 -3.11 1.89 23.28
C ALA A 159 -2.84 2.64 21.97
N SER A 160 -1.58 2.83 21.64
CA SER A 160 -1.12 3.27 20.33
C SER A 160 0.01 2.40 19.81
N VAL A 161 0.06 2.17 18.50
CA VAL A 161 1.13 1.45 17.81
C VAL A 161 1.72 2.34 16.73
N SER A 162 3.04 2.48 16.71
CA SER A 162 3.74 3.31 15.72
C SER A 162 3.68 2.68 14.33
N LYS A 163 3.43 3.49 13.30
CA LYS A 163 3.54 3.12 11.88
C LYS A 163 4.91 3.47 11.29
N VAL A 164 5.72 4.23 12.02
CA VAL A 164 7.02 4.74 11.56
C VAL A 164 8.21 4.07 12.24
N GLU A 165 7.99 3.47 13.41
CA GLU A 165 9.03 2.79 14.20
C GLU A 165 8.64 1.34 14.49
N GLU A 166 9.57 0.42 14.27
CA GLU A 166 9.38 -1.00 14.58
C GLU A 166 9.29 -1.24 16.08
N ASN A 167 8.50 -2.24 16.50
CA ASN A 167 8.36 -2.69 17.89
C ASN A 167 7.91 -1.60 18.91
N THR A 168 7.41 -0.47 18.41
CA THR A 168 7.05 0.68 19.23
C THR A 168 5.55 0.76 19.42
N ARG A 169 5.13 0.66 20.68
CA ARG A 169 3.72 0.72 21.12
C ARG A 169 3.64 1.27 22.54
N VAL A 170 2.56 1.99 22.82
CA VAL A 170 2.22 2.51 24.14
C VAL A 170 0.94 1.85 24.59
N ILE A 171 0.94 1.27 25.80
CA ILE A 171 -0.26 0.72 26.43
C ILE A 171 -0.70 1.67 27.53
N GLU A 172 -1.94 2.15 27.46
CA GLU A 172 -2.49 3.04 28.47
C GLU A 172 -2.90 2.28 29.73
N SER A 173 -2.78 2.94 30.89
CA SER A 173 -3.19 2.37 32.18
C SER A 173 -4.65 1.91 32.22
N ALA A 174 -5.50 2.47 31.35
CA ALA A 174 -6.88 2.08 31.18
C ALA A 174 -7.06 0.64 30.69
N LEU A 175 -6.14 0.15 29.84
CA LEU A 175 -6.12 -1.23 29.35
C LEU A 175 -5.52 -2.18 30.39
N GLU A 176 -4.41 -1.79 31.02
CA GLU A 176 -3.70 -2.62 32.01
C GLU A 176 -4.54 -3.00 33.23
N ARG A 177 -5.43 -2.10 33.65
CA ARG A 177 -6.31 -2.30 34.81
C ARG A 177 -7.43 -3.33 34.57
N LYS A 178 -7.68 -3.71 33.31
CA LYS A 178 -8.75 -4.64 32.95
C LYS A 178 -8.21 -6.05 32.75
N TYR A 179 -8.27 -6.85 33.81
CA TYR A 179 -7.56 -8.12 33.89
C TYR A 179 -7.86 -9.13 32.76
N LYS A 180 -9.08 -9.15 32.21
CA LYS A 180 -9.40 -10.01 31.05
C LYS A 180 -8.88 -9.41 29.74
N LEU A 181 -9.18 -8.14 29.49
CA LEU A 181 -8.80 -7.45 28.26
C LEU A 181 -7.29 -7.31 28.11
N LYS A 182 -6.54 -7.08 29.20
CA LYS A 182 -5.07 -7.03 29.14
C LYS A 182 -4.46 -8.34 28.63
N LEU A 183 -5.05 -9.49 28.97
CA LEU A 183 -4.54 -10.80 28.60
C LEU A 183 -4.86 -11.18 27.16
N GLU A 184 -5.93 -10.61 26.60
CA GLU A 184 -6.38 -10.90 25.24
C GLU A 184 -5.88 -9.87 24.23
N VAL A 185 -5.86 -8.58 24.59
CA VAL A 185 -5.59 -7.47 23.66
C VAL A 185 -4.10 -7.12 23.58
N ILE A 186 -3.36 -7.11 24.69
CA ILE A 186 -1.93 -6.75 24.67
C ILE A 186 -1.12 -7.70 23.77
N PRO A 187 -1.32 -9.03 23.80
CA PRO A 187 -0.60 -9.92 22.89
C PRO A 187 -0.87 -9.64 21.41
N VAL A 188 -2.10 -9.24 21.06
CA VAL A 188 -2.47 -8.86 19.69
C VAL A 188 -1.73 -7.59 19.26
N ILE A 189 -1.66 -6.60 20.16
CA ILE A 189 -0.92 -5.35 19.95
C ILE A 189 0.58 -5.64 19.79
N ASP A 190 1.17 -6.44 20.67
CA ASP A 190 2.59 -6.79 20.62
C ASP A 190 2.93 -7.57 19.34
N ALA A 191 2.07 -8.53 18.95
CA ALA A 191 2.27 -9.31 17.73
C ALA A 191 2.25 -8.42 16.49
N TYR A 192 1.33 -7.46 16.41
CA TYR A 192 1.28 -6.49 15.31
C TYR A 192 2.46 -5.51 15.35
N ALA A 193 2.84 -5.02 16.53
CA ALA A 193 4.01 -4.17 16.70
C ALA A 193 5.34 -4.87 16.36
N ALA A 194 5.38 -6.20 16.35
CA ALA A 194 6.54 -6.99 15.92
C ALA A 194 6.59 -7.27 14.40
N VAL A 195 5.52 -6.97 13.66
CA VAL A 195 5.52 -7.09 12.19
C VAL A 195 6.50 -6.06 11.61
N PRO A 196 7.41 -6.44 10.70
CA PRO A 196 8.30 -5.48 10.01
C PRO A 196 7.49 -4.38 9.31
N LEU A 197 7.98 -3.13 9.29
CA LEU A 197 7.21 -2.02 8.69
C LEU A 197 6.84 -2.28 7.23
N ALA A 198 7.73 -2.93 6.48
CA ALA A 198 7.53 -3.32 5.08
C ALA A 198 6.49 -4.45 4.87
N GLU A 199 5.96 -5.03 5.95
CA GLU A 199 4.96 -6.11 5.92
C GLU A 199 3.65 -5.75 6.65
N ARG A 200 3.55 -4.56 7.24
CA ARG A 200 2.33 -4.12 7.93
C ARG A 200 1.20 -3.90 6.93
#